data_AF-A0A7E5WNT8-F1
#
_entry.id   AF-A0A7E5WNT8-F1
#
_cell.length_a   1.000
_cell.length_b   1.000
_cell.length_c   1.000
_cell.angle_alpha   90.00
_cell.angle_beta   90.00
_cell.angle_gamma   90.00
#
_symmetry.space_group_name_H-M   'P 1'
#
loop_
_entity.id
_entity.type
_entity.pdbx_description
1 polymer ?
#
loop_
_entity_poly.entity_id
_entity_poly.type
_entity_poly.pdbx_seq_one_letter_code
_entity_poly.pdbx_strand_id
1 'polypeptide(L)'
;MMPVTSCHGLEITTIEGLGNRKKGYHPLQKTLAEDHGSQCGYCSPGLVMSMFSLVKTNPNITMLEIEKSLGSNVCRCTGFRPILEAFRKFAKDAPKQITLPDIEDLHICKKTGKECDKSNCEESEWCFVDKEECDKSNCEESEWCFVDKEDIIEIKLKDGRLWGRVQEVRDIFKILDREGDSSYMLIHGNTGKG
;
A
#
# COMPACT_ATOMS: atom_id res chain seq x y z
N MET A 1 -4.49 6.89 -15.33
CA MET A 1 -4.04 5.59 -15.87
C MET A 1 -2.65 5.79 -16.44
N MET A 2 -1.72 4.83 -16.27
CA MET A 2 -0.32 5.02 -16.67
C MET A 2 -0.06 4.38 -18.05
N PRO A 3 0.22 5.16 -19.11
CA PRO A 3 0.56 4.59 -20.41
C PRO A 3 1.96 3.99 -20.37
N VAL A 4 2.16 2.87 -21.08
CA VAL A 4 3.45 2.15 -21.12
C VAL A 4 4.59 3.05 -21.62
N THR A 5 4.29 3.98 -22.52
CA THR A 5 5.24 4.97 -23.04
C THR A 5 5.80 5.91 -21.97
N SER A 6 5.10 6.11 -20.85
CA SER A 6 5.59 6.88 -19.69
C SER A 6 6.43 6.05 -18.72
N CYS A 7 6.53 4.73 -18.89
CA CYS A 7 7.20 3.84 -17.95
C CYS A 7 8.72 3.68 -18.18
N HIS A 8 9.30 4.39 -19.16
CA HIS A 8 10.73 4.30 -19.43
C HIS A 8 11.56 4.66 -18.18
N GLY A 9 12.54 3.81 -17.86
CA GLY A 9 13.41 3.96 -16.68
C GLY A 9 12.76 3.59 -15.34
N LEU A 10 11.51 3.10 -15.32
CA LEU A 10 10.83 2.73 -14.08
C LEU A 10 10.92 1.22 -13.81
N GLU A 11 11.16 0.86 -12.55
CA GLU A 11 10.97 -0.50 -12.06
C GLU A 11 9.49 -0.75 -11.72
N ILE A 12 8.86 -1.68 -12.43
CA ILE A 12 7.45 -2.02 -12.23
C ILE A 12 7.35 -3.32 -11.44
N THR A 13 6.73 -3.25 -10.26
CA THR A 13 6.41 -4.42 -9.44
C THR A 13 4.92 -4.73 -9.50
N THR A 14 4.58 -6.00 -9.74
CA THR A 14 3.19 -6.51 -9.70
C THR A 14 3.00 -7.46 -8.52
N ILE A 15 1.75 -7.90 -8.30
CA ILE A 15 1.40 -8.81 -7.20
C ILE A 15 2.19 -10.12 -7.25
N GLU A 16 2.46 -10.64 -8.45
CA GLU A 16 3.23 -11.86 -8.67
C GLU A 16 4.71 -11.70 -8.31
N GLY A 17 5.22 -10.47 -8.40
CA GLY A 17 6.58 -10.09 -8.01
C GLY A 17 6.79 -10.13 -6.49
N LEU A 18 5.74 -9.87 -5.71
CA LEU A 18 5.82 -9.91 -4.23
C LEU A 18 5.91 -11.33 -3.68
N GLY A 19 5.21 -12.27 -4.30
CA GLY A 19 5.08 -13.62 -3.78
C GLY A 19 4.02 -14.42 -4.52
N ASN A 20 4.16 -15.74 -4.48
CA ASN A 20 3.26 -16.67 -5.16
C ASN A 20 3.37 -18.09 -4.58
N ARG A 21 2.54 -19.01 -5.06
CA ARG A 21 2.50 -20.42 -4.60
C ARG A 21 3.83 -21.15 -4.69
N LYS A 22 4.73 -20.76 -5.61
CA LYS A 22 6.02 -21.44 -5.81
C LYS A 22 7.13 -20.87 -4.92
N LYS A 23 7.14 -19.54 -4.72
CA LYS A 23 8.18 -18.83 -3.95
C LYS A 23 7.81 -18.57 -2.49
N GLY A 24 6.54 -18.79 -2.13
CA GLY A 24 5.97 -18.33 -0.88
C GLY A 24 5.28 -16.96 -1.05
N TYR A 25 4.30 -16.72 -0.18
CA TYR A 25 3.52 -15.49 -0.17
C TYR A 25 4.16 -14.43 0.73
N HIS A 26 4.12 -13.18 0.29
CA HIS A 26 4.51 -12.00 1.05
C HIS A 26 3.65 -11.87 2.32
N PRO A 27 4.16 -11.35 3.46
CA PRO A 27 3.37 -11.16 4.69
C PRO A 27 2.03 -10.47 4.45
N LEU A 28 1.99 -9.39 3.67
CA LEU A 28 0.75 -8.71 3.29
C LEU A 28 -0.27 -9.61 2.59
N GLN A 29 0.18 -10.53 1.71
CA GLN A 29 -0.70 -11.48 1.03
C GLN A 29 -1.25 -12.51 2.02
N LYS A 30 -0.42 -13.00 2.94
CA LYS A 30 -0.81 -13.97 3.97
C LYS A 30 -1.81 -13.37 4.94
N THR A 31 -1.50 -12.20 5.51
CA THR A 31 -2.36 -11.55 6.49
C THR A 31 -3.75 -11.24 5.93
N LEU A 32 -3.83 -10.75 4.68
CA LEU A 32 -5.13 -10.52 4.04
C LEU A 32 -5.96 -11.81 3.88
N ALA A 33 -5.30 -12.94 3.61
CA ALA A 33 -5.98 -14.23 3.46
C ALA A 33 -6.39 -14.83 4.81
N GLU A 34 -5.50 -14.76 5.81
CA GLU A 34 -5.70 -15.31 7.16
C GLU A 34 -6.84 -14.60 7.90
N ASP A 35 -6.96 -13.28 7.76
CA ASP A 35 -7.99 -12.48 8.43
C ASP A 35 -9.28 -12.34 7.62
N HIS A 36 -9.53 -13.26 6.68
CA HIS A 36 -10.75 -13.28 5.86
C HIS A 36 -10.99 -11.98 5.05
N GLY A 37 -9.92 -11.25 4.75
CA GLY A 37 -9.93 -10.02 3.96
C GLY A 37 -10.11 -10.25 2.45
N SER A 38 -10.26 -11.51 2.02
CA SER A 38 -10.47 -11.89 0.62
C SER A 38 -11.60 -12.92 0.49
N GLN A 39 -12.58 -12.64 -0.38
CA GLN A 39 -13.64 -13.58 -0.76
C GLN A 39 -13.50 -13.97 -2.24
N CYS A 40 -14.12 -13.21 -3.16
CA CYS A 40 -14.00 -13.48 -4.60
C CYS A 40 -12.58 -13.27 -5.15
N GLY A 41 -11.72 -12.58 -4.40
CA GLY A 41 -10.30 -12.39 -4.72
C GLY A 41 -9.99 -11.29 -5.75
N TYR A 42 -10.97 -10.77 -6.48
CA TYR A 42 -10.71 -9.86 -7.61
C TYR A 42 -9.99 -8.57 -7.21
N CYS A 43 -10.41 -7.96 -6.09
CA CYS A 43 -9.81 -6.72 -5.56
C CYS A 43 -8.53 -6.95 -4.74
N SER A 44 -8.24 -8.20 -4.35
CA SER A 44 -7.17 -8.52 -3.40
C SER A 44 -5.77 -8.12 -3.89
N PRO A 45 -5.40 -8.28 -5.18
CA PRO A 45 -4.14 -7.77 -5.69
C PRO A 45 -3.97 -6.26 -5.50
N GLY A 46 -5.00 -5.46 -5.81
CA GLY A 46 -4.97 -4.01 -5.67
C GLY A 46 -4.75 -3.58 -4.21
N LEU A 47 -5.51 -4.20 -3.29
CA LEU A 47 -5.39 -3.96 -1.85
C LEU A 47 -3.97 -4.25 -1.33
N VAL A 48 -3.40 -5.40 -1.72
CA VAL A 48 -2.03 -5.77 -1.33
C VAL A 48 -1.00 -4.81 -1.90
N MET A 49 -1.12 -4.42 -3.18
CA MET A 49 -0.17 -3.49 -3.81
C MET A 49 -0.24 -2.09 -3.21
N SER A 50 -1.43 -1.60 -2.84
CA SER A 50 -1.57 -0.33 -2.12
C SER A 50 -0.88 -0.37 -0.76
N MET A 51 -1.07 -1.45 0.00
CA MET A 51 -0.38 -1.63 1.28
C MET A 51 1.12 -1.81 1.13
N PHE A 52 1.58 -2.54 0.12
CA PHE A 52 3.00 -2.72 -0.16
C PHE A 52 3.68 -1.38 -0.45
N SER A 53 3.04 -0.53 -1.27
CA SER A 53 3.54 0.82 -1.54
C SER A 53 3.63 1.66 -0.26
N LEU A 54 2.61 1.61 0.60
CA LEU A 54 2.59 2.33 1.87
C LEU A 54 3.72 1.86 2.80
N VAL A 55 3.86 0.55 3.01
CA VAL A 55 4.89 -0.03 3.90
C VAL A 55 6.31 0.24 3.37
N LYS A 56 6.51 0.21 2.04
CA LYS A 56 7.82 0.49 1.43
C LYS A 56 8.24 1.95 1.61
N THR A 57 7.28 2.88 1.69
CA THR A 57 7.55 4.32 1.76
C THR A 57 7.56 4.86 3.19
N ASN A 58 6.86 4.23 4.12
CA ASN A 58 6.80 4.65 5.52
C ASN A 58 6.94 3.42 6.46
N PRO A 59 8.04 3.32 7.24
CA PRO A 59 8.21 2.22 8.19
C PRO A 59 7.32 2.37 9.44
N ASN A 60 6.81 3.57 9.73
CA ASN A 60 6.08 3.90 10.96
C ASN A 60 4.62 4.29 10.67
N ILE A 61 3.92 3.41 9.96
CA ILE A 61 2.54 3.61 9.49
C ILE A 61 1.50 3.60 10.63
N THR A 62 0.49 4.44 10.49
CA THR A 62 -0.67 4.55 11.38
C THR A 62 -1.91 3.88 10.77
N MET A 63 -2.88 3.52 11.59
CA MET A 63 -4.17 2.98 11.11
C MET A 63 -4.88 3.95 10.15
N LEU A 64 -4.78 5.26 10.41
CA LEU A 64 -5.36 6.28 9.54
C LEU A 64 -4.69 6.32 8.16
N GLU A 65 -3.36 6.15 8.09
CA GLU A 65 -2.64 6.08 6.82
C GLU A 65 -3.01 4.82 6.04
N ILE A 66 -3.21 3.69 6.73
CA ILE A 66 -3.72 2.46 6.12
C ILE A 66 -5.08 2.72 5.49
N GLU A 67 -6.04 3.27 6.24
CA GLU A 67 -7.39 3.55 5.73
C GLU A 67 -7.34 4.48 4.50
N LYS A 68 -6.55 5.56 4.57
CA LYS A 68 -6.35 6.49 3.45
C LYS A 68 -5.77 5.80 2.21
N SER A 69 -4.77 4.92 2.39
CA SER A 69 -4.14 4.20 1.28
C SER A 69 -5.10 3.28 0.53
N LEU A 70 -6.14 2.80 1.22
CA LEU A 70 -7.15 1.91 0.67
C LEU A 70 -8.34 2.66 0.05
N GLY A 71 -8.43 3.98 0.18
CA GLY A 71 -9.57 4.78 -0.30
C GLY A 71 -9.83 4.72 -1.81
N SER A 72 -8.84 4.31 -2.61
CA SER A 72 -9.00 4.09 -4.06
C SER A 72 -9.26 2.62 -4.45
N ASN A 73 -9.33 1.71 -3.48
CA ASN A 73 -9.64 0.30 -3.71
C ASN A 73 -11.11 0.02 -3.38
N VAL A 74 -11.81 -0.70 -4.26
CA VAL A 74 -13.22 -1.06 -4.08
C VAL A 74 -13.33 -2.56 -3.86
N CYS A 75 -13.96 -2.95 -2.75
CA CYS A 75 -14.34 -4.33 -2.47
C CYS A 75 -15.85 -4.44 -2.27
N ARG A 76 -16.50 -5.32 -3.03
CA ARG A 76 -17.95 -5.54 -2.92
C ARG A 76 -18.33 -6.66 -1.94
N CYS A 77 -17.40 -7.57 -1.65
CA CYS A 77 -17.70 -8.83 -0.97
C CYS A 77 -17.51 -8.77 0.55
N THR A 78 -16.44 -8.11 1.02
CA THR A 78 -16.00 -8.24 2.42
C THR A 78 -16.59 -7.23 3.39
N GLY A 79 -17.17 -6.13 2.87
CA GLY A 79 -17.59 -5.00 3.71
C GLY A 79 -16.44 -4.26 4.39
N PHE A 80 -15.20 -4.39 3.89
CA PHE A 80 -13.96 -3.72 4.32
C PHE A 80 -13.44 -4.01 5.74
N ARG A 81 -14.30 -4.25 6.72
CA ARG A 81 -13.88 -4.52 8.10
C ARG A 81 -12.76 -5.58 8.21
N PRO A 82 -12.87 -6.79 7.64
CA PRO A 82 -11.79 -7.78 7.73
C PRO A 82 -10.50 -7.35 7.01
N ILE A 83 -10.59 -6.49 5.98
CA ILE A 83 -9.40 -5.95 5.29
C ILE A 83 -8.63 -4.99 6.21
N LEU A 84 -9.36 -4.10 6.90
CA LEU A 84 -8.76 -3.15 7.84
C LEU A 84 -8.20 -3.87 9.08
N GLU A 85 -8.93 -4.87 9.59
CA GLU A 85 -8.47 -5.73 10.68
C GLU A 85 -7.21 -6.53 10.31
N ALA A 86 -7.09 -6.94 9.04
CA ALA A 86 -5.87 -7.58 8.54
C ALA A 86 -4.69 -6.61 8.56
N PHE A 87 -4.87 -5.44 7.93
CA PHE A 87 -3.74 -4.54 7.70
C PHE A 87 -3.37 -3.69 8.91
N ARG A 88 -4.27 -3.45 9.88
CA ARG A 88 -3.91 -2.75 11.12
C ARG A 88 -2.79 -3.45 11.89
N LYS A 89 -2.56 -4.75 11.68
CA LYS A 89 -1.42 -5.47 12.28
C LYS A 89 -0.06 -4.88 11.90
N PHE A 90 0.00 -4.12 10.81
CA PHE A 90 1.21 -3.42 10.39
C PHE A 90 1.30 -1.98 10.92
N ALA A 91 0.24 -1.45 11.57
CA ALA A 91 0.22 -0.11 12.12
C ALA A 91 0.83 -0.04 13.52
N LYS A 92 1.57 1.03 13.81
CA LYS A 92 2.23 1.26 15.10
C LYS A 92 1.26 1.62 16.23
N ASP A 93 0.11 2.20 15.88
CA ASP A 93 -0.92 2.69 16.79
C ASP A 93 -2.10 1.71 16.91
N ALA A 94 -1.97 0.50 16.33
CA ALA A 94 -2.99 -0.51 16.46
C ALA A 94 -3.13 -0.96 17.93
N PRO A 95 -4.35 -0.98 18.49
CA PRO A 95 -4.57 -1.46 19.84
C PRO A 95 -4.18 -2.95 19.91
N LYS A 96 -3.48 -3.34 20.99
CA LYS A 96 -3.26 -4.76 21.29
C LYS A 96 -4.63 -5.43 21.38
N GLN A 97 -4.83 -6.47 20.58
CA GLN A 97 -6.07 -7.23 20.37
C GLN A 97 -7.16 -6.95 21.41
N ILE A 98 -8.17 -6.17 21.02
CA ILE A 98 -9.36 -5.99 21.85
C ILE A 98 -10.09 -7.32 21.81
N THR A 99 -9.95 -8.10 22.87
CA THR A 99 -10.74 -9.32 23.07
C THR A 99 -12.09 -8.84 23.60
N LEU A 100 -12.95 -8.38 22.68
CA LEU A 100 -14.35 -8.13 23.03
C LEU A 100 -14.98 -9.52 23.18
N PRO A 101 -15.44 -9.91 24.38
CA PRO A 101 -16.18 -11.16 24.54
C PRO A 101 -17.41 -11.10 23.64
N ASP A 102 -17.74 -12.21 22.98
CA ASP A 102 -18.99 -12.27 22.21
C ASP A 102 -20.14 -12.02 23.18
N ILE A 103 -21.24 -11.43 22.69
CA ILE A 103 -22.43 -11.24 23.49
C ILE A 103 -22.95 -12.59 24.03
N GLU A 104 -22.70 -13.66 23.29
CA GLU A 104 -23.01 -15.04 23.68
C GLU A 104 -22.10 -15.57 24.79
N ASP A 105 -20.88 -15.04 24.93
CA ASP A 105 -19.93 -15.38 25.99
C ASP A 105 -20.20 -14.63 27.31
N LEU A 106 -21.01 -13.57 27.25
CA LEU A 106 -21.38 -12.78 28.43
C LEU A 106 -22.32 -13.56 29.35
N HIS A 107 -21.75 -14.17 30.40
CA HIS A 107 -22.50 -14.83 31.45
C HIS A 107 -23.04 -13.82 32.47
N ILE A 108 -24.25 -13.31 32.22
CA ILE A 108 -24.96 -12.41 33.14
C ILE A 108 -25.51 -13.22 34.32
N CYS A 109 -25.15 -12.84 35.55
CA CYS A 109 -25.67 -13.49 36.75
C CYS A 109 -27.17 -13.25 36.91
N LYS A 110 -27.99 -14.31 36.82
CA LYS A 110 -29.46 -14.24 36.94
C LYS A 110 -29.98 -13.71 38.28
N LYS A 111 -29.15 -13.67 39.33
CA LYS A 111 -29.54 -13.15 40.67
C LYS A 111 -29.24 -11.66 40.87
N THR A 112 -28.19 -11.13 40.26
CA THR A 112 -27.69 -9.77 40.55
C THR A 112 -27.65 -8.85 39.35
N GLY A 113 -27.77 -9.38 38.11
CA GLY A 113 -27.74 -8.59 36.88
C GLY A 113 -26.39 -7.93 36.58
N LYS A 114 -25.32 -8.31 37.29
CA LYS A 114 -23.95 -7.82 37.11
C LYS A 114 -23.04 -8.92 36.54
N GLU A 115 -21.93 -8.50 35.92
CA GLU A 115 -20.87 -9.39 35.43
C GLU A 115 -20.26 -10.21 36.58
N CYS A 116 -19.85 -11.45 36.28
CA CYS A 116 -19.23 -12.35 37.25
C CYS A 116 -17.74 -12.03 37.37
N ASP A 117 -17.34 -11.44 38.51
CA ASP A 117 -16.02 -10.80 38.70
C ASP A 117 -14.84 -11.77 38.94
N LYS A 118 -14.97 -13.04 38.51
CA LYS A 118 -13.98 -14.15 38.57
C LYS A 118 -12.91 -14.03 39.68
N SER A 119 -13.29 -13.64 40.89
CA SER A 119 -12.38 -13.23 41.96
C SER A 119 -11.68 -14.39 42.67
N ASN A 120 -11.77 -15.60 42.09
CA ASN A 120 -11.17 -16.83 42.59
C ASN A 120 -10.55 -17.66 41.45
N CYS A 121 -9.70 -17.03 40.63
CA CYS A 121 -8.76 -17.76 39.78
C CYS A 121 -7.36 -17.31 40.17
N GLU A 122 -6.64 -18.21 40.83
CA GLU A 122 -5.34 -17.98 41.47
C GLU A 122 -4.23 -17.66 40.46
N GLU A 123 -3.37 -16.71 40.86
CA GLU A 123 -1.89 -16.64 40.70
C GLU A 123 -1.29 -16.79 39.28
N SER A 124 -0.36 -15.96 38.80
CA SER A 124 0.64 -15.13 39.46
C SER A 124 1.45 -14.33 38.41
N GLU A 125 2.07 -13.24 38.86
CA GLU A 125 3.47 -12.90 38.53
C GLU A 125 3.87 -12.18 37.19
N TRP A 126 4.00 -10.84 37.20
CA TRP A 126 5.27 -10.07 37.33
C TRP A 126 5.14 -8.60 36.91
N CYS A 127 5.91 -7.77 37.62
CA CYS A 127 5.93 -6.32 37.58
C CYS A 127 7.27 -5.79 37.04
N PHE A 128 7.24 -4.54 36.54
CA PHE A 128 8.32 -3.58 36.25
C PHE A 128 9.37 -3.86 35.15
N VAL A 129 9.50 -2.91 34.20
CA VAL A 129 10.75 -2.16 33.93
C VAL A 129 10.44 -0.76 33.36
N ASP A 130 11.04 0.28 33.97
CA ASP A 130 11.41 1.56 33.35
C ASP A 130 12.84 1.47 32.80
N LYS A 131 13.09 1.95 31.56
CA LYS A 131 14.21 2.83 31.15
C LYS A 131 14.41 2.88 29.62
N GLU A 132 14.30 4.10 29.12
CA GLU A 132 15.27 4.84 28.29
C GLU A 132 16.18 4.15 27.26
N GLU A 133 16.25 4.86 26.13
CA GLU A 133 17.36 4.98 25.17
C GLU A 133 17.75 3.75 24.31
N CYS A 134 17.38 3.84 23.04
CA CYS A 134 18.27 3.43 21.96
C CYS A 134 18.28 4.51 20.88
N ASP A 135 19.19 5.44 21.06
CA ASP A 135 19.73 6.31 20.01
C ASP A 135 20.75 5.51 19.20
N LYS A 136 20.65 5.62 17.86
CA LYS A 136 21.68 5.46 16.81
C LYS A 136 20.95 5.28 15.49
N SER A 137 20.72 6.33 14.72
CA SER A 137 21.68 6.95 13.79
C SER A 137 22.16 6.00 12.68
N ASN A 138 22.05 6.53 11.46
CA ASN A 138 22.54 6.04 10.17
C ASN A 138 21.60 5.14 9.36
N CYS A 139 20.65 5.78 8.68
CA CYS A 139 20.29 5.35 7.33
C CYS A 139 20.83 6.44 6.39
N GLU A 140 21.95 6.12 5.76
CA GLU A 140 22.60 6.97 4.75
C GLU A 140 21.66 7.18 3.55
N GLU A 141 21.74 8.40 3.01
CA GLU A 141 21.23 8.80 1.71
C GLU A 141 21.67 7.78 0.65
N SER A 142 20.72 7.01 0.13
CA SER A 142 20.93 6.43 -1.20
C SER A 142 20.72 7.54 -2.21
N GLU A 143 21.80 8.25 -2.53
CA GLU A 143 21.95 8.99 -3.78
C GLU A 143 21.52 8.08 -4.94
N TRP A 144 20.40 8.40 -5.57
CA TRP A 144 20.14 7.94 -6.93
C TRP A 144 20.92 8.84 -7.87
N CYS A 145 22.20 8.52 -8.06
CA CYS A 145 23.05 9.11 -9.09
C CYS A 145 23.37 8.05 -10.14
N PHE A 146 22.63 8.03 -11.26
CA PHE A 146 23.07 7.50 -12.57
C PHE A 146 22.25 8.26 -13.66
N VAL A 147 22.86 9.12 -14.50
CA VAL A 147 23.54 8.83 -15.81
C VAL A 147 22.49 8.28 -16.81
N ASP A 148 22.12 8.90 -17.94
CA ASP A 148 22.84 9.71 -18.94
C ASP A 148 22.00 10.88 -19.48
N LYS A 149 22.67 11.85 -20.09
CA LYS A 149 22.08 12.98 -20.83
C LYS A 149 21.57 12.47 -22.19
N GLU A 150 20.55 11.62 -22.18
CA GLU A 150 19.98 11.09 -23.43
C GLU A 150 19.07 12.12 -24.10
N ASP A 151 19.17 12.15 -25.42
CA ASP A 151 18.31 12.92 -26.33
C ASP A 151 16.81 12.62 -26.10
N ILE A 152 15.96 13.46 -26.66
CA ILE A 152 14.49 13.30 -26.65
C ILE A 152 14.15 11.85 -27.04
N ILE A 153 13.48 11.12 -26.15
CA ILE A 153 13.09 9.73 -26.43
C ILE A 153 11.84 9.75 -27.30
N GLU A 154 11.95 9.16 -28.48
CA GLU A 154 10.88 9.13 -29.46
C GLU A 154 10.43 7.70 -29.77
N ILE A 155 9.13 7.48 -29.70
CA ILE A 155 8.48 6.20 -29.96
C ILE A 155 7.43 6.40 -31.04
N LYS A 156 7.64 5.80 -32.21
CA LYS A 156 6.64 5.76 -33.27
C LYS A 156 5.63 4.65 -32.99
N LEU A 157 4.37 5.02 -32.79
CA LEU A 157 3.28 4.09 -32.52
C LEU A 157 2.78 3.45 -33.82
N LYS A 158 2.11 2.30 -33.71
CA LYS A 158 1.59 1.54 -34.86
C LYS A 158 0.54 2.31 -35.67
N ASP A 159 -0.16 3.23 -35.03
CA ASP A 159 -1.17 4.10 -35.67
C ASP A 159 -0.55 5.33 -36.34
N GLY A 160 0.79 5.41 -36.41
CA GLY A 160 1.52 6.49 -37.04
C GLY A 160 1.76 7.69 -36.13
N ARG A 161 1.23 7.72 -34.90
CA ARG A 161 1.49 8.80 -33.94
C ARG A 161 2.91 8.73 -33.39
N LEU A 162 3.47 9.89 -33.08
CA LEU A 162 4.77 10.03 -32.42
C LEU A 162 4.54 10.31 -30.93
N TRP A 163 5.19 9.53 -30.07
CA TRP A 163 5.30 9.82 -28.64
C TRP A 163 6.70 10.33 -28.35
N GLY A 164 6.81 11.56 -27.86
CA GLY A 164 8.07 12.15 -27.39
C GLY A 164 8.07 12.28 -25.86
N ARG A 165 9.13 11.77 -25.20
CA ARG A 165 9.41 12.09 -23.80
C ARG A 165 10.52 13.13 -23.76
N VAL A 166 10.18 14.27 -23.17
CA VAL A 166 11.09 15.40 -22.95
C VAL A 166 11.64 15.37 -21.53
N GLN A 167 12.88 15.83 -21.35
CA GLN A 167 13.50 16.00 -20.03
C GLN A 167 13.47 17.48 -19.61
N GLU A 168 13.67 18.38 -20.57
CA GLU A 168 13.66 19.82 -20.32
C GLU A 168 12.56 20.55 -21.10
N VAL A 169 12.12 21.70 -20.59
CA VAL A 169 11.11 22.54 -21.24
C VAL A 169 11.57 22.97 -22.65
N ARG A 170 12.87 23.22 -22.85
CA ARG A 170 13.42 23.58 -24.17
C ARG A 170 13.21 22.49 -25.22
N ASP A 171 13.15 21.22 -24.80
CA ASP A 171 12.98 20.10 -25.72
C ASP A 171 11.56 20.03 -26.27
N ILE A 172 10.57 20.50 -25.52
CA ILE A 172 9.20 20.68 -26.01
C ILE A 172 9.21 21.62 -27.21
N PHE A 173 9.87 22.78 -27.07
CA PHE A 173 9.95 23.77 -28.15
C PHE A 173 10.72 23.24 -29.36
N LYS A 174 11.80 22.47 -29.17
CA LYS A 174 12.49 21.79 -30.28
C LYS A 174 11.58 20.85 -31.07
N ILE A 175 10.72 20.09 -30.37
CA ILE A 175 9.75 19.20 -31.03
C ILE A 175 8.72 20.02 -31.80
N LEU A 176 8.17 21.08 -31.18
CA LEU A 176 7.20 21.95 -31.82
C LEU A 176 7.77 22.65 -33.06
N ASP A 177 9.02 23.13 -32.99
CA ASP A 177 9.72 23.74 -34.14
C ASP A 177 9.94 22.73 -35.28
N ARG A 178 10.15 21.45 -34.96
CA ARG A 178 10.37 20.38 -35.94
C ARG A 178 9.08 19.87 -36.59
N GLU A 179 8.05 19.62 -35.79
CA GLU A 179 6.78 19.04 -36.24
C GLU A 179 5.80 20.11 -36.78
N GLY A 180 6.10 21.39 -36.56
CA GLY A 180 5.33 22.52 -37.04
C GLY A 180 3.96 22.65 -36.39
N ASP A 181 2.94 22.92 -37.20
CA ASP A 181 1.54 23.13 -36.81
C ASP A 181 0.72 21.82 -36.72
N SER A 182 1.39 20.67 -36.73
CA SER A 182 0.77 19.36 -36.55
C SER A 182 -0.01 19.27 -35.23
N SER A 183 -1.10 18.48 -35.21
CA SER A 183 -1.87 18.26 -33.98
C SER A 183 -1.05 17.49 -32.94
N TYR A 184 -0.87 18.07 -31.75
CA TYR A 184 -0.15 17.45 -30.63
C TYR A 184 -1.01 17.40 -29.37
N MET A 185 -0.61 16.53 -28.43
CA MET A 185 -1.24 16.41 -27.12
C MET A 185 -0.18 16.32 -26.04
N LEU A 186 -0.23 17.25 -25.07
CA LEU A 186 0.61 17.18 -23.89
C LEU A 186 0.00 16.19 -22.88
N ILE A 187 0.79 15.21 -22.48
CA ILE A 187 0.35 14.14 -21.57
C ILE A 187 1.30 14.12 -20.37
N HIS A 188 0.73 14.26 -19.17
CA HIS A 188 1.43 14.09 -17.90
C HIS A 188 0.88 12.85 -17.18
N GLY A 189 0.13 13.01 -16.08
CA GLY A 189 -0.42 11.89 -15.30
C GLY A 189 -1.53 11.06 -15.99
N ASN A 190 -2.03 11.52 -17.14
CA ASN A 190 -3.04 10.80 -17.96
C ASN A 190 -4.27 10.29 -17.15
N THR A 191 -4.79 11.14 -16.25
CA THR A 191 -5.95 10.81 -15.40
C THR A 191 -7.27 11.34 -15.93
N GLY A 192 -7.27 12.29 -16.87
CA GLY A 192 -8.48 12.85 -17.49
C GLY A 192 -8.67 12.54 -18.97
N LYS A 193 -7.77 11.75 -19.57
CA LYS A 193 -7.70 11.52 -21.03
C LYS A 193 -7.58 10.05 -21.43
N GLY A 194 -7.47 9.15 -20.45
CA GLY A 194 -7.12 7.75 -20.67
C GLY A 194 -8.18 6.94 -21.38
#